data_AF-A0A926ZP65-F1
#
_entry.id   AF-A0A926ZP65-F1
#
_cell.length_a   1.000
_cell.length_b   1.000
_cell.length_c   1.000
_cell.angle_alpha   90.00
_cell.angle_beta   90.00
_cell.angle_gamma   90.00
#
_symmetry.space_group_name_H-M   'P 1'
#
loop_
_entity.id
_entity.type
_entity.pdbx_description
1 polymer ?
#
loop_
_entity_poly.entity_id
_entity_poly.type
_entity_poly.pdbx_seq_one_letter_code
_entity_poly.pdbx_strand_id
1 'polypeptide(L)'
;MDKELYSLSKIFTEKLYRIPDYQRGYAWNLKQLKDFWNDLEQLGDKKNHYLGVLTLEEVSNEVINQWQNDSWIIQSKGYDAYYIVDGQQRLTTSIILIQGLIECTDKNTKLNYNTIEEIRKKYISDSKDGGISISYIFGYEKDNPSYEFLKTNFQNYTPKEKNILKNSLGNLLPLSSAKNSSFSNKSFLAKKGNEINTIGYRYGSFSENEVANYEHWTAKEILKRGIDLLNFMEERWQFSIGNEQEKIEFLGIGFVLKKEGLSH
;
A
#
# COMPACT_ATOMS: atom_id res chain seq x y z
N MET A 1 -34.13 5.38 2.84
CA MET A 1 -32.70 5.56 2.49
C MET A 1 -32.37 6.99 2.86
N ASP A 2 -31.73 7.19 4.03
CA ASP A 2 -31.49 8.52 4.58
C ASP A 2 -30.46 9.27 3.74
N LYS A 3 -30.89 10.39 3.14
CA LYS A 3 -30.03 11.30 2.39
C LYS A 3 -29.47 12.35 3.35
N GLU A 4 -28.58 11.92 4.24
CA GLU A 4 -27.90 12.82 5.15
C GLU A 4 -26.52 13.24 4.60
N LEU A 5 -26.16 14.50 4.85
CA LEU A 5 -24.83 15.02 4.55
C LEU A 5 -23.86 14.63 5.66
N TYR A 6 -22.80 13.91 5.30
CA TYR A 6 -21.75 13.50 6.21
C TYR A 6 -20.41 14.11 5.79
N SER A 7 -19.62 14.52 6.78
CA SER A 7 -18.22 14.87 6.56
C SER A 7 -17.38 13.60 6.36
N LEU A 8 -16.22 13.75 5.71
CA LEU A 8 -15.26 12.64 5.58
C LEU A 8 -14.92 12.04 6.95
N SER A 9 -14.71 12.89 7.96
CA SER A 9 -14.47 12.44 9.33
C SER A 9 -15.62 11.61 9.90
N LYS A 10 -16.89 11.98 9.62
CA LYS A 10 -18.06 11.28 10.16
C LYS A 10 -18.30 9.94 9.47
N ILE A 11 -18.00 9.81 8.18
CA ILE A 11 -18.13 8.51 7.50
C ILE A 11 -17.05 7.50 7.93
N PHE A 12 -15.90 7.95 8.44
CA PHE A 12 -14.83 7.07 8.93
C PHE A 12 -14.90 6.78 10.45
N THR A 13 -15.97 7.17 11.13
CA THR A 13 -16.16 6.81 12.54
C THR A 13 -16.76 5.40 12.62
N GLU A 14 -16.02 4.45 13.21
CA GLU A 14 -16.46 3.06 13.50
C GLU A 14 -16.99 2.31 12.28
N LYS A 15 -16.44 2.61 11.11
CA LYS A 15 -16.81 1.99 9.83
C LYS A 15 -15.60 1.46 9.08
N LEU A 16 -15.75 0.27 8.54
CA LEU A 16 -14.76 -0.44 7.73
C LEU A 16 -15.28 -0.52 6.29
N TYR A 17 -14.46 -0.12 5.33
CA TYR A 17 -14.85 -0.06 3.92
C TYR A 17 -14.06 -1.02 3.05
N ARG A 18 -14.76 -1.77 2.20
CA ARG A 18 -14.17 -2.58 1.14
C ARG A 18 -14.73 -2.22 -0.23
N ILE A 19 -13.86 -2.20 -1.24
CA ILE A 19 -14.28 -2.18 -2.63
C ILE A 19 -14.42 -3.66 -3.06
N PRO A 20 -15.63 -4.11 -3.44
CA PRO A 20 -15.85 -5.49 -3.84
C PRO A 20 -15.15 -5.83 -5.16
N ASP A 21 -14.97 -7.12 -5.42
CA ASP A 21 -14.25 -7.64 -6.60
C ASP A 21 -14.89 -7.27 -7.95
N TYR A 22 -16.22 -7.16 -7.99
CA TYR A 22 -16.98 -6.75 -9.17
C TYR A 22 -16.84 -5.27 -9.53
N GLN A 23 -16.23 -4.46 -8.65
CA GLN A 23 -15.92 -3.06 -8.94
C GLN A 23 -14.58 -2.93 -9.64
N ARG A 24 -14.53 -2.03 -10.64
CA ARG A 24 -13.27 -1.71 -11.32
C ARG A 24 -12.26 -1.11 -10.35
N GLY A 25 -10.98 -1.39 -10.58
CA GLY A 25 -9.89 -0.75 -9.85
C GLY A 25 -9.81 0.76 -10.05
N TYR A 26 -8.85 1.39 -9.37
CA TYR A 26 -8.63 2.83 -9.47
C TYR A 26 -8.29 3.25 -10.91
N ALA A 27 -9.04 4.21 -11.45
CA ALA A 27 -9.02 4.60 -12.87
C ALA A 27 -9.13 6.12 -13.09
N TRP A 28 -9.04 6.92 -12.02
CA TRP A 28 -8.95 8.38 -12.18
C TRP A 28 -7.65 8.78 -12.86
N ASN A 29 -7.77 9.61 -13.90
CA ASN A 29 -6.65 10.13 -14.68
C ASN A 29 -6.29 11.56 -14.25
N LEU A 30 -5.25 12.13 -14.87
CA LEU A 30 -4.73 13.46 -14.55
C LEU A 30 -5.78 14.57 -14.60
N LYS A 31 -6.80 14.46 -15.47
CA LYS A 31 -7.87 15.47 -15.54
C LYS A 31 -8.69 15.46 -14.24
N GLN A 32 -9.17 14.28 -13.85
CA GLN A 32 -9.97 14.12 -12.62
C GLN A 32 -9.19 14.49 -11.37
N LEU A 33 -7.89 14.15 -11.34
CA LEU A 33 -7.00 14.55 -10.24
C LEU A 33 -6.82 16.07 -10.14
N LYS A 34 -6.67 16.75 -11.28
CA LYS A 34 -6.60 18.22 -11.33
C LYS A 34 -7.91 18.86 -10.87
N ASP A 35 -9.03 18.34 -11.34
CA ASP A 35 -10.36 18.85 -10.94
C ASP A 35 -10.53 18.71 -9.42
N PHE A 36 -10.24 17.52 -8.86
CA PHE A 36 -10.26 17.28 -7.42
C PHE A 36 -9.34 18.23 -6.63
N TRP A 37 -8.13 18.50 -7.14
CA TRP A 37 -7.19 19.41 -6.49
C TRP A 37 -7.67 20.86 -6.53
N ASN A 38 -8.16 21.30 -7.69
CA ASN A 38 -8.70 22.64 -7.87
C ASN A 38 -9.90 22.90 -6.95
N ASP A 39 -10.76 21.90 -6.77
CA ASP A 39 -11.91 21.97 -5.86
C ASP A 39 -11.49 22.21 -4.40
N LEU A 40 -10.34 21.65 -3.98
CA LEU A 40 -9.76 21.89 -2.66
C LEU A 40 -9.09 23.26 -2.55
N GLU A 41 -8.37 23.72 -3.58
CA GLU A 41 -7.72 25.04 -3.59
C GLU A 41 -8.72 26.20 -3.63
N GLN A 42 -9.86 26.01 -4.31
CA GLN A 42 -10.91 27.01 -4.42
C GLN A 42 -11.81 27.06 -3.18
N LEU A 43 -11.55 26.21 -2.17
CA LEU A 43 -12.31 26.18 -0.95
C LEU A 43 -12.00 27.41 -0.08
N GLY A 44 -12.89 28.40 -0.14
CA GLY A 44 -12.80 29.56 0.74
C GLY A 44 -13.00 29.20 2.21
N ASP A 45 -12.50 30.06 3.11
CA ASP A 45 -12.64 29.89 4.55
C ASP A 45 -14.09 29.61 4.95
N LYS A 46 -14.28 28.57 5.79
CA LYS A 46 -15.57 28.12 6.32
C LYS A 46 -16.61 27.66 5.28
N LYS A 47 -16.21 27.37 4.05
CA LYS A 47 -17.08 26.74 3.05
C LYS A 47 -16.91 25.22 3.05
N ASN A 48 -17.98 24.52 2.68
CA ASN A 48 -17.97 23.07 2.49
C ASN A 48 -17.93 22.75 1.00
N HIS A 49 -17.15 21.74 0.62
CA HIS A 49 -17.21 21.14 -0.72
C HIS A 49 -18.09 19.89 -0.69
N TYR A 50 -18.99 19.76 -1.65
CA TYR A 50 -19.74 18.53 -1.83
C TYR A 50 -19.00 17.60 -2.79
N LEU A 51 -18.35 16.58 -2.25
CA LEU A 51 -17.56 15.62 -3.05
C LEU A 51 -18.43 14.68 -3.90
N GLY A 52 -19.72 14.53 -3.61
CA GLY A 52 -20.62 13.63 -4.33
C GLY A 52 -21.29 12.59 -3.43
N VAL A 53 -22.12 11.75 -4.04
CA VAL A 53 -22.82 10.65 -3.35
C VAL A 53 -21.85 9.49 -3.10
N LEU A 54 -22.01 8.84 -1.94
CA LEU A 54 -21.36 7.57 -1.61
C LEU A 54 -22.47 6.54 -1.41
N THR A 55 -22.46 5.46 -2.21
CA THR A 55 -23.43 4.38 -2.08
C THR A 55 -22.76 3.20 -1.41
N LEU A 56 -23.35 2.74 -0.31
CA LEU A 56 -22.83 1.68 0.54
C LEU A 56 -23.81 0.52 0.59
N GLU A 57 -23.26 -0.68 0.67
CA GLU A 57 -23.97 -1.93 0.93
C GLU A 57 -23.38 -2.54 2.21
N GLU A 58 -24.22 -2.92 3.16
CA GLU A 58 -23.77 -3.57 4.39
C GLU A 58 -23.23 -4.97 4.07
N VAL A 59 -22.09 -5.32 4.65
CA VAL A 59 -21.49 -6.64 4.43
C VAL A 59 -22.14 -7.65 5.35
N SER A 60 -22.58 -8.79 4.81
CA SER A 60 -23.21 -9.83 5.61
C SER A 60 -22.25 -10.44 6.63
N ASN A 61 -22.78 -10.90 7.77
CA ASN A 61 -21.98 -11.58 8.80
C ASN A 61 -21.25 -12.82 8.27
N GLU A 62 -21.83 -13.51 7.27
CA GLU A 62 -21.23 -14.68 6.63
C GLU A 62 -19.92 -14.34 5.92
N VAL A 63 -19.87 -13.18 5.26
CA VAL A 63 -18.67 -12.67 4.59
C VAL A 63 -17.67 -12.11 5.60
N ILE A 64 -18.14 -11.35 6.59
CA ILE A 64 -17.30 -10.80 7.67
C ILE A 64 -16.52 -11.91 8.39
N ASN A 65 -17.14 -13.07 8.62
CA ASN A 65 -16.47 -14.22 9.26
C ASN A 65 -15.28 -14.76 8.46
N GLN A 66 -15.18 -14.45 7.16
CA GLN A 66 -14.05 -14.81 6.31
C GLN A 66 -12.90 -13.77 6.38
N TRP A 67 -13.18 -12.56 6.90
CA TRP A 67 -12.19 -11.50 7.07
C TRP A 67 -11.36 -11.69 8.34
N GLN A 68 -10.53 -12.73 8.38
CA GLN A 68 -9.72 -13.09 9.55
C GLN A 68 -8.89 -11.92 10.12
N ASN A 69 -8.35 -11.06 9.26
CA ASN A 69 -7.53 -9.92 9.69
C ASN A 69 -8.36 -8.78 10.30
N ASP A 70 -9.64 -8.67 9.95
CA ASP A 70 -10.53 -7.59 10.39
C ASP A 70 -11.53 -8.03 11.46
N SER A 71 -11.61 -9.34 11.73
CA SER A 71 -12.51 -9.91 12.74
C SER A 71 -12.39 -9.20 14.10
N TRP A 72 -11.19 -8.81 14.52
CA TRP A 72 -10.98 -8.16 15.82
C TRP A 72 -11.52 -6.72 15.86
N ILE A 73 -11.39 -5.95 14.78
CA ILE A 73 -11.87 -4.56 14.77
C ILE A 73 -13.39 -4.53 14.68
N ILE A 74 -13.98 -5.47 13.95
CA ILE A 74 -15.44 -5.61 13.82
C ILE A 74 -16.04 -6.13 15.13
N GLN A 75 -15.59 -7.30 15.61
CA GLN A 75 -16.23 -7.96 16.76
C GLN A 75 -15.87 -7.32 18.10
N SER A 76 -14.64 -6.85 18.30
CA SER A 76 -14.19 -6.32 19.58
C SER A 76 -14.33 -4.79 19.69
N LYS A 77 -14.16 -4.06 18.59
CA LYS A 77 -14.33 -2.59 18.57
C LYS A 77 -15.67 -2.13 18.00
N GLY A 78 -16.51 -3.04 17.51
CA GLY A 78 -17.86 -2.72 17.03
C GLY A 78 -17.88 -1.96 15.71
N TYR A 79 -16.91 -2.19 14.82
CA TYR A 79 -16.92 -1.54 13.51
C TYR A 79 -17.95 -2.18 12.59
N ASP A 80 -18.74 -1.35 11.92
CA ASP A 80 -19.65 -1.79 10.86
C ASP A 80 -18.90 -1.93 9.53
N ALA A 81 -19.12 -3.02 8.79
CA ALA A 81 -18.48 -3.27 7.51
C ALA A 81 -19.41 -2.93 6.32
N TYR A 82 -18.87 -2.19 5.35
CA TYR A 82 -19.59 -1.78 4.15
C TYR A 82 -18.80 -2.03 2.87
N TYR A 83 -19.49 -2.51 1.83
CA TYR A 83 -19.03 -2.43 0.45
C TYR A 83 -19.33 -1.06 -0.14
N ILE A 84 -18.38 -0.55 -0.92
CA ILE A 84 -18.54 0.71 -1.66
C ILE A 84 -19.03 0.39 -3.07
N VAL A 85 -20.29 0.70 -3.35
CA VAL A 85 -20.96 0.45 -4.63
C VAL A 85 -20.78 1.62 -5.60
N ASP A 86 -20.81 2.87 -5.10
CA ASP A 86 -20.47 4.07 -5.86
C ASP A 86 -19.68 5.06 -5.00
N GLY A 87 -18.83 5.87 -5.64
CA GLY A 87 -17.94 6.83 -4.98
C GLY A 87 -16.56 6.30 -4.66
N GLN A 88 -16.25 5.05 -5.03
CA GLN A 88 -14.96 4.41 -4.74
C GLN A 88 -13.75 5.27 -5.17
N GLN A 89 -13.74 5.83 -6.39
CA GLN A 89 -12.62 6.61 -6.91
C GLN A 89 -12.36 7.90 -6.12
N ARG A 90 -13.45 8.59 -5.71
CA ARG A 90 -13.38 9.80 -4.88
C ARG A 90 -12.81 9.47 -3.50
N LEU A 91 -13.32 8.41 -2.89
CA LEU A 91 -12.91 7.99 -1.57
C LEU A 91 -11.45 7.50 -1.57
N THR A 92 -11.04 6.71 -2.56
CA THR A 92 -9.63 6.30 -2.74
C THR A 92 -8.71 7.52 -2.85
N THR A 93 -9.08 8.52 -3.65
CA THR A 93 -8.25 9.73 -3.83
C THR A 93 -8.13 10.52 -2.53
N SER A 94 -9.22 10.68 -1.78
CA SER A 94 -9.20 11.31 -0.46
C SER A 94 -8.30 10.57 0.54
N ILE A 95 -8.33 9.22 0.54
CA ILE A 95 -7.44 8.42 1.40
C ILE A 95 -5.97 8.55 0.99
N ILE A 96 -5.67 8.57 -0.32
CA ILE A 96 -4.31 8.81 -0.82
C ILE A 96 -3.82 10.20 -0.39
N LEU A 97 -4.67 11.23 -0.49
CA LEU A 97 -4.34 12.58 -0.03
C LEU A 97 -4.03 12.59 1.47
N ILE A 98 -4.87 11.95 2.30
CA ILE A 98 -4.64 11.86 3.76
C ILE A 98 -3.33 11.13 4.05
N GLN A 99 -3.04 10.02 3.36
CA GLN A 99 -1.77 9.31 3.49
C GLN A 99 -0.59 10.22 3.12
N GLY A 100 -0.70 11.00 2.04
CA GLY A 100 0.32 11.98 1.65
C GLY A 100 0.54 13.04 2.74
N LEU A 101 -0.54 13.58 3.33
CA LEU A 101 -0.46 14.53 4.44
C LEU A 101 0.21 13.92 5.67
N ILE A 102 -0.10 12.68 5.99
CA ILE A 102 0.55 11.94 7.09
C ILE A 102 2.06 11.79 6.83
N GLU A 103 2.46 11.50 5.59
CA GLU A 103 3.87 11.28 5.24
C GLU A 103 4.69 12.57 5.17
N CYS A 104 4.07 13.71 4.81
CA CYS A 104 4.75 15.00 4.72
C CYS A 104 4.74 15.81 6.02
N THR A 105 4.00 15.38 7.04
CA THR A 105 3.85 16.12 8.30
C THR A 105 4.74 15.53 9.39
N ASP A 106 5.40 16.41 10.17
CA ASP A 106 6.20 15.98 11.32
C ASP A 106 5.33 15.29 12.37
N LYS A 107 5.87 14.25 13.01
CA LYS A 107 5.14 13.41 13.98
C LYS A 107 4.61 14.19 15.18
N ASN A 108 5.25 15.29 15.56
CA ASN A 108 4.85 16.12 16.70
C ASN A 108 3.83 17.21 16.30
N THR A 109 3.56 17.37 15.00
CA THR A 109 2.56 18.31 14.52
C THR A 109 1.16 17.73 14.70
N LYS A 110 0.22 18.57 15.12
CA LYS A 110 -1.21 18.23 15.16
C LYS A 110 -1.90 18.83 13.94
N LEU A 111 -2.71 18.03 13.26
CA LEU A 111 -3.58 18.48 12.18
C LEU A 111 -5.02 18.37 12.65
N ASN A 112 -5.76 19.48 12.57
CA ASN A 112 -7.15 19.55 13.04
C ASN A 112 -7.32 18.98 14.46
N TYR A 113 -6.45 19.40 15.38
CA TYR A 113 -6.39 18.95 16.79
C TYR A 113 -6.05 17.48 17.02
N ASN A 114 -5.80 16.69 15.97
CA ASN A 114 -5.43 15.28 16.05
C ASN A 114 -3.93 15.12 15.79
N THR A 115 -3.30 14.20 16.52
CA THR A 115 -1.97 13.70 16.23
C THR A 115 -1.96 12.90 14.93
N ILE A 116 -0.78 12.77 14.32
CA ILE A 116 -0.61 11.94 13.11
C ILE A 116 -1.01 10.48 13.35
N GLU A 117 -0.80 9.96 14.57
CA GLU A 117 -1.20 8.60 14.93
C GLU A 117 -2.72 8.44 15.00
N GLU A 118 -3.44 9.40 15.58
CA GLU A 118 -4.92 9.40 15.61
C GLU A 118 -5.51 9.46 14.20
N ILE A 119 -4.94 10.30 13.32
CA ILE A 119 -5.36 10.39 11.91
C ILE A 119 -5.09 9.07 11.20
N ARG A 120 -3.92 8.45 11.40
CA ARG A 120 -3.59 7.15 10.81
C ARG A 120 -4.58 6.06 11.26
N LYS A 121 -4.87 5.98 12.56
CA LYS A 121 -5.84 5.02 13.12
C LYS A 121 -7.23 5.20 12.53
N LYS A 122 -7.65 6.45 12.32
CA LYS A 122 -8.98 6.78 11.81
C LYS A 122 -9.16 6.48 10.31
N TYR A 123 -8.17 6.79 9.48
CA TYR A 123 -8.37 6.77 8.02
C TYR A 123 -7.59 5.68 7.28
N ILE A 124 -6.50 5.18 7.86
CA ILE A 124 -5.56 4.28 7.17
C ILE A 124 -5.66 2.87 7.76
N SER A 125 -5.27 2.72 9.02
CA SER A 125 -5.17 1.40 9.64
C SER A 125 -5.12 1.51 11.16
N ASP A 126 -5.77 0.55 11.82
CA ASP A 126 -5.61 0.32 13.25
C ASP A 126 -4.94 -1.04 13.49
N SER A 127 -4.33 -1.19 14.66
CA SER A 127 -3.60 -2.41 15.00
C SER A 127 -3.76 -2.78 16.47
N LYS A 128 -3.68 -4.08 16.76
CA LYS A 128 -3.61 -4.62 18.12
C LYS A 128 -2.37 -5.49 18.30
N ASP A 129 -2.15 -5.94 19.54
CA ASP A 129 -1.07 -6.88 19.90
C ASP A 129 0.32 -6.37 19.48
N GLY A 130 0.59 -5.08 19.70
CA GLY A 130 1.86 -4.46 19.35
C GLY A 130 2.12 -4.34 17.84
N GLY A 131 1.08 -4.42 17.00
CA GLY A 131 1.19 -4.32 15.54
C GLY A 131 1.13 -5.65 14.80
N ILE A 132 0.93 -6.77 15.50
CA ILE A 132 0.84 -8.11 14.90
C ILE A 132 -0.43 -8.24 14.05
N SER A 133 -1.56 -7.75 14.54
CA SER A 133 -2.81 -7.72 13.79
C SER A 133 -3.08 -6.30 13.30
N ILE A 134 -3.20 -6.12 11.99
CA ILE A 134 -3.47 -4.84 11.34
C ILE A 134 -4.76 -4.94 10.53
N SER A 135 -5.66 -3.98 10.74
CA SER A 135 -6.88 -3.78 9.95
C SER A 135 -6.81 -2.47 9.22
N TYR A 136 -6.96 -2.52 7.90
CA TYR A 136 -7.04 -1.31 7.08
C TYR A 136 -8.48 -0.80 7.06
N ILE A 137 -8.67 0.48 7.38
CA ILE A 137 -10.00 1.09 7.47
C ILE A 137 -10.68 1.15 6.10
N PHE A 138 -9.89 1.30 5.04
CA PHE A 138 -10.32 1.33 3.65
C PHE A 138 -9.44 0.39 2.82
N GLY A 139 -10.06 -0.46 2.01
CA GLY A 139 -9.35 -1.50 1.26
C GLY A 139 -10.13 -1.97 0.04
N TYR A 140 -9.49 -2.80 -0.79
CA TYR A 140 -10.23 -3.69 -1.69
C TYR A 140 -10.50 -5.03 -1.00
N GLU A 141 -11.38 -5.84 -1.54
CA GLU A 141 -11.45 -7.27 -1.19
C GLU A 141 -10.13 -7.98 -1.52
N LYS A 142 -9.81 -9.04 -0.76
CA LYS A 142 -8.53 -9.76 -0.88
C LYS A 142 -8.27 -10.29 -2.30
N ASP A 143 -9.33 -10.68 -3.01
CA ASP A 143 -9.24 -11.25 -4.35
C ASP A 143 -9.11 -10.18 -5.47
N ASN A 144 -9.10 -8.89 -5.12
CA ASN A 144 -8.93 -7.81 -6.08
C ASN A 144 -7.42 -7.53 -6.32
N PRO A 145 -6.92 -7.44 -7.57
CA PRO A 145 -5.53 -7.07 -7.84
C PRO A 145 -5.08 -5.72 -7.26
N SER A 146 -6.04 -4.81 -7.02
CA SER A 146 -5.80 -3.50 -6.40
C SER A 146 -5.65 -3.58 -4.87
N TYR A 147 -6.01 -4.71 -4.25
CA TYR A 147 -5.80 -4.98 -2.82
C TYR A 147 -4.33 -4.84 -2.46
N GLU A 148 -3.47 -5.55 -3.18
CA GLU A 148 -2.03 -5.45 -2.98
C GLU A 148 -1.55 -4.05 -3.36
N PHE A 149 -1.98 -3.43 -4.47
CA PHE A 149 -1.54 -2.06 -4.77
C PHE A 149 -1.87 -1.03 -3.65
N LEU A 150 -2.98 -1.20 -2.94
CA LEU A 150 -3.37 -0.33 -1.83
C LEU A 150 -2.70 -0.72 -0.50
N LYS A 151 -2.43 -2.03 -0.30
CA LYS A 151 -1.86 -2.63 0.92
C LYS A 151 -0.33 -2.66 0.92
N THR A 152 0.30 -2.78 -0.24
CA THR A 152 1.75 -2.88 -0.45
C THR A 152 2.24 -1.65 -1.24
N ASN A 153 3.36 -1.01 -0.89
CA ASN A 153 4.62 -1.70 -0.59
C ASN A 153 5.55 -1.09 0.46
N PHE A 154 5.29 0.11 1.00
CA PHE A 154 6.22 0.68 2.01
C PHE A 154 5.56 1.57 3.08
N GLN A 155 4.26 1.45 3.35
CA GLN A 155 3.58 2.39 4.26
C GLN A 155 4.09 2.31 5.71
N ASN A 156 4.54 1.14 6.13
CA ASN A 156 5.17 0.94 7.45
C ASN A 156 6.62 1.43 7.49
N TYR A 157 7.19 1.83 6.36
CA TYR A 157 8.58 2.26 6.23
C TYR A 157 8.67 3.77 6.12
N THR A 158 9.56 4.36 6.91
CA THR A 158 9.92 5.77 6.86
C THR A 158 10.53 6.12 5.49
N PRO A 159 10.54 7.41 5.10
CA PRO A 159 11.23 7.84 3.86
C PRO A 159 12.69 7.36 3.77
N LYS A 160 13.40 7.31 4.91
CA LYS A 160 14.77 6.77 4.99
C LYS A 160 14.80 5.29 4.64
N GLU A 161 13.95 4.48 5.26
CA GLU A 161 13.88 3.03 5.00
C GLU A 161 13.42 2.74 3.57
N LYS A 162 12.45 3.50 3.03
CA LYS A 162 12.05 3.46 1.61
C LYS A 162 13.25 3.69 0.69
N ASN A 163 14.08 4.69 1.01
CA ASN A 163 15.28 4.98 0.23
C ASN A 163 16.35 3.87 0.36
N ILE A 164 16.51 3.26 1.53
CA ILE A 164 17.42 2.12 1.71
C ILE A 164 16.92 0.92 0.89
N LEU A 165 15.63 0.56 0.98
CA LEU A 165 15.05 -0.55 0.22
C LEU A 165 15.17 -0.34 -1.30
N LYS A 166 14.91 0.88 -1.78
CA LYS A 166 15.08 1.26 -3.19
C LYS A 166 16.50 0.99 -3.70
N ASN A 167 17.51 1.24 -2.87
CA ASN A 167 18.93 1.13 -3.23
C ASN A 167 19.59 -0.17 -2.71
N SER A 168 18.80 -1.10 -2.17
CA SER A 168 19.32 -2.37 -1.66
C SER A 168 19.66 -3.34 -2.79
N LEU A 169 20.62 -4.24 -2.55
CA LEU A 169 21.09 -5.24 -3.52
C LEU A 169 19.92 -6.04 -4.13
N GLY A 170 19.00 -6.49 -3.28
CA GLY A 170 17.83 -7.27 -3.69
C GLY A 170 16.82 -6.50 -4.56
N ASN A 171 16.84 -5.17 -4.58
CA ASN A 171 15.96 -4.36 -5.43
C ASN A 171 16.63 -3.90 -6.73
N LEU A 172 17.97 -3.92 -6.81
CA LEU A 172 18.69 -3.47 -8.00
C LEU A 172 18.63 -4.51 -9.11
N LEU A 173 18.34 -4.03 -10.32
CA LEU A 173 18.35 -4.79 -11.56
C LEU A 173 19.21 -4.07 -12.60
N PRO A 174 20.18 -4.75 -13.24
CA PRO A 174 20.87 -4.20 -14.38
C PRO A 174 19.93 -4.15 -15.59
N LEU A 175 19.58 -2.94 -16.02
CA LEU A 175 18.68 -2.69 -17.14
C LEU A 175 19.41 -1.92 -18.24
N SER A 176 19.02 -2.13 -19.50
CA SER A 176 19.47 -1.24 -20.58
C SER A 176 18.92 0.16 -20.37
N SER A 177 19.65 1.18 -20.84
CA SER A 177 19.24 2.59 -20.70
C SER A 177 17.83 2.83 -21.27
N ALA A 178 17.54 2.31 -22.46
CA ALA A 178 16.23 2.42 -23.10
C ALA A 178 15.11 1.78 -22.26
N LYS A 179 15.37 0.60 -21.67
CA LYS A 179 14.38 -0.13 -20.86
C LYS A 179 14.14 0.59 -19.52
N ASN A 180 15.20 1.08 -18.88
CA ASN A 180 15.11 1.89 -17.66
C ASN A 180 14.28 3.18 -17.89
N SER A 181 14.54 3.90 -18.98
CA SER A 181 13.77 5.08 -19.36
C SER A 181 12.29 4.76 -19.62
N SER A 182 11.99 3.65 -20.30
CA SER A 182 10.62 3.22 -20.60
C SER A 182 9.81 2.81 -19.36
N PHE A 183 10.49 2.23 -18.36
CA PHE A 183 9.87 1.77 -17.13
C PHE A 183 9.48 2.89 -16.17
N SER A 184 10.29 3.95 -16.06
CA SER A 184 9.96 5.13 -15.22
C SER A 184 9.47 4.71 -13.81
N ASN A 185 8.49 5.44 -13.26
CA ASN A 185 7.84 5.14 -11.97
C ASN A 185 6.62 4.22 -12.10
N LYS A 186 6.53 3.40 -13.17
CA LYS A 186 5.44 2.43 -13.33
C LYS A 186 5.44 1.39 -12.20
N SER A 187 4.27 0.78 -11.94
CA SER A 187 4.13 -0.29 -10.95
C SER A 187 4.94 -1.53 -11.36
N PHE A 188 5.24 -2.39 -10.38
CA PHE A 188 5.90 -3.67 -10.62
C PHE A 188 5.17 -4.50 -11.68
N LEU A 189 3.84 -4.66 -11.56
CA LEU A 189 3.02 -5.41 -12.52
C LEU A 189 3.13 -4.87 -13.95
N ALA A 190 3.16 -3.54 -14.11
CA ALA A 190 3.35 -2.93 -15.42
C ALA A 190 4.76 -3.18 -15.98
N LYS A 191 5.78 -3.27 -15.11
CA LYS A 191 7.17 -3.56 -15.48
C LYS A 191 7.43 -5.05 -15.74
N LYS A 192 6.60 -5.98 -15.24
CA LYS A 192 6.69 -7.42 -15.57
C LYS A 192 6.55 -7.67 -17.08
N GLY A 193 5.70 -6.90 -17.76
CA GLY A 193 5.31 -7.12 -19.14
C GLY A 193 4.23 -8.20 -19.27
N ASN A 194 3.65 -8.29 -20.46
CA ASN A 194 2.66 -9.32 -20.83
C ASN A 194 2.78 -9.64 -22.33
N GLU A 195 1.86 -10.42 -22.88
CA GLU A 195 1.90 -10.80 -24.32
C GLU A 195 1.68 -9.61 -25.26
N ILE A 196 1.04 -8.54 -24.76
CA ILE A 196 0.75 -7.32 -25.52
C ILE A 196 1.89 -6.29 -25.36
N ASN A 197 2.47 -6.19 -24.17
CA ASN A 197 3.61 -5.34 -23.86
C ASN A 197 4.87 -6.19 -23.59
N THR A 198 5.66 -6.38 -24.64
CA THR A 198 6.90 -7.16 -24.62
C THR A 198 8.09 -6.41 -24.03
N ILE A 199 7.93 -5.12 -23.72
CA ILE A 199 8.93 -4.33 -22.99
C ILE A 199 8.67 -4.54 -21.50
N GLY A 200 9.12 -5.68 -20.98
CA GLY A 200 8.93 -6.11 -19.59
C GLY A 200 10.07 -6.97 -19.06
N TYR A 201 10.15 -7.14 -17.75
CA TYR A 201 11.17 -7.96 -17.10
C TYR A 201 11.18 -9.41 -17.61
N ARG A 202 10.02 -9.97 -17.97
CA ARG A 202 9.86 -11.35 -18.50
C ARG A 202 10.65 -11.65 -19.78
N TYR A 203 11.06 -10.60 -20.50
CA TYR A 203 11.78 -10.73 -21.78
C TYR A 203 13.19 -10.13 -21.67
N GLY A 204 13.73 -10.08 -20.45
CA GLY A 204 15.02 -9.47 -20.15
C GLY A 204 16.13 -10.50 -19.92
N SER A 205 17.16 -10.05 -19.20
CA SER A 205 18.21 -10.89 -18.64
C SER A 205 17.65 -11.93 -17.67
N PHE A 206 18.48 -12.92 -17.32
CA PHE A 206 18.11 -13.94 -16.33
C PHE A 206 17.59 -13.33 -15.02
N SER A 207 18.25 -12.28 -14.52
CA SER A 207 17.85 -11.61 -13.28
C SER A 207 16.54 -10.85 -13.40
N GLU A 208 16.26 -10.26 -14.57
CA GLU A 208 14.94 -9.66 -14.83
C GLU A 208 13.84 -10.73 -14.88
N ASN A 209 14.09 -11.86 -15.54
CA ASN A 209 13.13 -12.96 -15.64
C ASN A 209 12.81 -13.57 -14.28
N GLU A 210 13.82 -13.76 -13.43
CA GLU A 210 13.66 -14.17 -12.03
C GLU A 210 12.71 -13.22 -11.28
N VAL A 211 12.98 -11.91 -11.34
CA VAL A 211 12.12 -10.89 -10.70
C VAL A 211 10.70 -10.90 -11.30
N ALA A 212 10.55 -11.18 -12.59
CA ALA A 212 9.24 -11.29 -13.25
C ALA A 212 8.40 -12.51 -12.79
N ASN A 213 8.98 -13.48 -12.09
CA ASN A 213 8.25 -14.64 -11.59
C ASN A 213 7.58 -14.39 -10.23
N TYR A 214 7.98 -13.35 -9.51
CA TYR A 214 7.33 -12.99 -8.26
C TYR A 214 5.92 -12.46 -8.51
N GLU A 215 4.96 -12.90 -7.69
CA GLU A 215 3.58 -12.42 -7.73
C GLU A 215 3.48 -10.96 -7.28
N HIS A 216 4.15 -10.66 -6.15
CA HIS A 216 4.25 -9.33 -5.56
C HIS A 216 5.72 -8.93 -5.40
N TRP A 217 5.96 -7.62 -5.25
CA TRP A 217 7.32 -7.09 -5.08
C TRP A 217 7.40 -6.20 -3.85
N THR A 218 7.52 -6.83 -2.68
CA THR A 218 7.51 -6.17 -1.37
C THR A 218 8.88 -6.14 -0.73
N ALA A 219 8.99 -5.51 0.45
CA ALA A 219 10.22 -5.53 1.23
C ALA A 219 10.68 -6.96 1.60
N LYS A 220 9.76 -7.92 1.72
CA LYS A 220 10.06 -9.35 1.96
C LYS A 220 10.79 -9.97 0.78
N GLU A 221 10.28 -9.79 -0.44
CA GLU A 221 10.92 -10.31 -1.65
C GLU A 221 12.26 -9.63 -1.90
N ILE A 222 12.38 -8.34 -1.62
CA ILE A 222 13.65 -7.60 -1.70
C ILE A 222 14.68 -8.19 -0.72
N LEU A 223 14.30 -8.45 0.53
CA LEU A 223 15.17 -9.07 1.53
C LEU A 223 15.62 -10.46 1.09
N LYS A 224 14.66 -11.32 0.73
CA LYS A 224 14.91 -12.69 0.28
C LYS A 224 15.86 -12.71 -0.91
N ARG A 225 15.56 -11.95 -1.97
CA ARG A 225 16.43 -11.86 -3.15
C ARG A 225 17.80 -11.32 -2.81
N GLY A 226 17.90 -10.36 -1.87
CA GLY A 226 19.18 -9.86 -1.38
C GLY A 226 20.04 -10.98 -0.80
N ILE A 227 19.46 -11.84 0.05
CA ILE A 227 20.14 -13.00 0.64
C ILE A 227 20.54 -14.01 -0.45
N ASP A 228 19.63 -14.32 -1.38
CA ASP A 228 19.89 -15.23 -2.49
C ASP A 228 21.05 -14.75 -3.38
N LEU A 229 21.13 -13.44 -3.64
CA LEU A 229 22.26 -12.84 -4.36
C LEU A 229 23.56 -12.93 -3.58
N LEU A 230 23.54 -12.71 -2.25
CA LEU A 230 24.74 -12.87 -1.42
C LEU A 230 25.22 -14.32 -1.41
N ASN A 231 24.32 -15.30 -1.30
CA ASN A 231 24.65 -16.73 -1.41
C ASN A 231 25.33 -17.03 -2.75
N PHE A 232 24.75 -16.55 -3.84
CA PHE A 232 25.35 -16.68 -5.18
C PHE A 232 26.75 -16.04 -5.25
N MET A 233 26.95 -14.87 -4.64
CA MET A 233 28.24 -14.18 -4.60
C MET A 233 29.30 -14.97 -3.81
N GLU A 234 28.94 -15.50 -2.64
CA GLU A 234 29.81 -16.36 -1.81
C GLU A 234 30.25 -17.60 -2.58
N GLU A 235 29.31 -18.31 -3.20
CA GLU A 235 29.61 -19.50 -4.00
C GLU A 235 30.48 -19.16 -5.21
N ARG A 236 30.16 -18.07 -5.92
CA ARG A 236 30.85 -17.69 -7.16
C ARG A 236 32.28 -17.23 -6.92
N TRP A 237 32.51 -16.50 -5.82
CA TRP A 237 33.79 -15.84 -5.54
C TRP A 237 34.54 -16.41 -4.34
N GLN A 238 34.03 -17.48 -3.73
CA GLN A 238 34.71 -18.26 -2.70
C GLN A 238 35.08 -17.42 -1.47
N PHE A 239 34.13 -16.60 -0.99
CA PHE A 239 34.23 -15.91 0.30
C PHE A 239 33.00 -16.21 1.15
N SER A 240 33.04 -15.83 2.43
CA SER A 240 31.93 -15.98 3.38
C SER A 240 31.64 -14.66 4.07
N ILE A 241 30.39 -14.22 4.01
CA ILE A 241 29.78 -13.15 4.79
C ILE A 241 29.29 -13.72 6.12
N GLY A 242 28.87 -15.00 6.12
CA GLY A 242 28.47 -15.72 7.32
C GLY A 242 27.05 -16.29 7.23
N ASN A 243 26.41 -16.40 8.38
CA ASN A 243 25.05 -16.92 8.51
C ASN A 243 24.01 -15.91 7.99
N GLU A 244 22.73 -16.32 7.98
CA GLU A 244 21.65 -15.49 7.44
C GLU A 244 21.50 -14.15 8.18
N GLN A 245 21.69 -14.12 9.50
CA GLN A 245 21.63 -12.89 10.28
C GLN A 245 22.76 -11.91 9.88
N GLU A 246 23.98 -12.42 9.69
CA GLU A 246 25.12 -11.63 9.22
C GLU A 246 24.89 -11.07 7.82
N LYS A 247 24.23 -11.85 6.93
CA LYS A 247 23.82 -11.40 5.59
C LYS A 247 22.76 -10.31 5.64
N ILE A 248 21.78 -10.42 6.54
CA ILE A 248 20.73 -9.40 6.73
C ILE A 248 21.32 -8.09 7.24
N GLU A 249 22.28 -8.17 8.16
CA GLU A 249 23.05 -7.03 8.64
C GLU A 249 23.88 -6.40 7.52
N PHE A 250 24.56 -7.22 6.72
CA PHE A 250 25.32 -6.77 5.54
C PHE A 250 24.44 -6.02 4.54
N LEU A 251 23.21 -6.49 4.28
CA LEU A 251 22.27 -5.82 3.38
C LEU A 251 21.73 -4.50 3.94
N GLY A 252 21.88 -4.24 5.25
CA GLY A 252 21.42 -3.00 5.89
C GLY A 252 19.89 -2.83 5.94
N ILE A 253 19.14 -3.91 5.75
CA ILE A 253 17.66 -3.92 5.69
C ILE A 253 17.03 -4.82 6.75
N GLY A 254 17.73 -5.12 7.84
CA GLY A 254 17.20 -5.93 8.95
C GLY A 254 15.94 -5.38 9.61
N PHE A 255 15.63 -4.09 9.45
CA PHE A 255 14.36 -3.51 9.91
C PHE A 255 13.13 -4.14 9.22
N VAL A 256 13.30 -4.78 8.07
CA VAL A 256 12.23 -5.54 7.38
C VAL A 256 11.72 -6.68 8.26
N LEU A 257 12.61 -7.44 8.91
CA LEU A 257 12.20 -8.57 9.78
C LEU A 257 11.20 -8.12 10.85
N LYS A 258 11.53 -7.03 11.56
CA LYS A 258 10.70 -6.46 12.61
C LYS A 258 9.37 -5.93 12.09
N LYS A 259 9.36 -5.26 10.93
CA LYS A 259 8.17 -4.62 10.37
C LYS A 259 7.20 -5.59 9.70
N GLU A 260 7.73 -6.73 9.29
CA GLU A 260 6.98 -7.76 8.59
C GLU A 260 6.63 -8.98 9.46
N GLY A 261 7.05 -8.98 10.74
CA GLY A 261 6.78 -10.05 11.70
C GLY A 261 7.48 -11.36 11.35
N LEU A 262 8.66 -11.29 10.71
CA LEU A 262 9.44 -12.47 10.34
C LEU A 262 10.36 -12.87 11.50
N SER A 263 10.38 -14.15 11.86
CA SER A 263 11.35 -14.70 12.81
C SER A 263 12.68 -15.01 12.11
N HIS A 264 13.76 -15.03 12.90
CA HIS A 264 15.04 -15.62 12.52
C HIS A 264 14.91 -17.13 12.31
#